data_AF-A0A7W2MIW7-F1
#
_entry.id   AF-A0A7W2MIW7-F1
#
_cell.length_a   1.000
_cell.length_b   1.000
_cell.length_c   1.000
_cell.angle_alpha   90.00
_cell.angle_beta   90.00
_cell.angle_gamma   90.00
#
_symmetry.space_group_name_H-M   'P 1'
#
loop_
_entity.id
_entity.type
_entity.pdbx_description
1 polymer ?
#
loop_
_entity_poly.entity_id
_entity_poly.type
_entity_poly.pdbx_seq_one_letter_code
_entity_poly.pdbx_strand_id
1 'polypeptide(L)' 'MTELLEKPLPPADGECCDSACTPCVWDNFYAKRKAWRLQQVALKEKQVQESESN' A
#
# COMPACT_ATOMS: atom_id res chain seq x y z
N MET A 1 18.15 -3.13 5.78
CA MET A 1 16.82 -3.65 6.15
C MET A 1 15.88 -3.24 5.05
N THR A 2 15.35 -4.18 4.25
CA THR A 2 14.32 -3.85 3.25
C THR A 2 13.02 -3.70 4.01
N GLU A 3 12.63 -2.47 4.34
CA GLU A 3 11.33 -2.21 4.96
C GLU A 3 10.25 -2.57 3.94
N LEU A 4 9.73 -3.80 4.05
CA LEU A 4 8.53 -4.23 3.34
C LEU A 4 7.37 -3.46 3.95
N LEU A 5 6.74 -2.61 3.16
CA LEU A 5 5.48 -1.98 3.52
C LEU A 5 4.51 -3.11 3.86
N GLU A 6 3.87 -3.01 5.02
CA GLU A 6 2.79 -3.91 5.39
C GLU A 6 1.51 -3.49 4.66
N LYS A 7 0.67 -4.48 4.34
CA LYS A 7 -0.60 -4.22 3.66
C LYS A 7 -1.47 -3.37 4.59
N PRO A 8 -1.85 -2.13 4.21
CA PRO A 8 -2.69 -1.31 5.07
C PRO A 8 -4.06 -1.99 5.21
N LEU A 9 -4.61 -1.93 6.43
CA LEU A 9 -5.95 -2.42 6.73
C LEU A 9 -6.98 -1.34 6.38
N PRO A 10 -8.10 -1.70 5.73
CA PRO A 10 -9.13 -0.73 5.42
C PRO A 10 -9.73 -0.18 6.73
N PRO A 11 -9.96 1.14 6.82
CA PRO A 11 -10.72 1.70 7.94
C PRO A 11 -12.18 1.22 7.87
N ALA A 12 -12.90 1.27 9.00
CA ALA A 12 -14.31 0.89 9.03
C ALA A 12 -15.16 1.85 8.19
N ASP A 13 -16.25 1.33 7.62
CA ASP A 13 -17.25 2.06 6.83
C ASP A 13 -18.03 3.04 7.75
N GLY A 14 -17.40 4.17 8.10
CA GLY A 14 -17.94 5.15 9.03
C GLY A 14 -16.88 6.06 9.68
N GLU A 15 -15.59 5.70 9.56
CA GLU A 15 -14.46 6.53 10.04
C GLU A 15 -14.22 7.76 9.14
N CYS A 16 -14.77 7.77 7.92
CA CYS A 16 -14.74 8.98 7.09
C CYS A 16 -15.86 9.91 7.54
N CYS A 17 -15.48 10.97 8.25
CA CYS A 17 -16.39 12.05 8.57
C CYS A 17 -16.59 12.88 7.30
N ASP A 18 -17.43 12.38 6.37
CA ASP A 18 -17.73 12.81 4.99
C ASP A 18 -17.51 14.31 4.67
N SER A 19 -17.78 15.21 5.62
CA SER A 19 -17.72 16.67 5.41
C SER A 19 -17.08 17.47 6.55
N ALA A 20 -16.61 16.83 7.63
CA ALA A 20 -16.13 17.54 8.83
C ALA A 20 -14.65 17.31 9.14
N CYS A 21 -14.08 16.19 8.70
CA CYS A 21 -12.66 15.88 8.91
C CYS A 21 -11.93 15.75 7.57
N THR A 22 -11.32 16.85 7.12
CA THR A 22 -10.28 16.81 6.10
C THR A 22 -8.92 16.67 6.79
N PRO A 23 -8.11 15.64 6.49
CA PRO A 23 -8.24 14.65 5.41
C PRO A 23 -9.00 13.36 5.80
N CYS A 24 -9.75 12.77 4.87
CA CYS A 24 -10.44 11.50 5.12
C CYS A 24 -9.43 10.37 5.35
N VAL A 25 -9.72 9.47 6.29
CA VAL A 25 -8.85 8.32 6.61
C VAL A 25 -8.64 7.43 5.37
N TRP A 26 -9.63 7.38 4.47
CA TRP A 26 -9.51 6.68 3.20
C TRP A 26 -8.43 7.25 2.28
N ASP A 27 -8.20 8.56 2.23
CA ASP A 27 -7.16 9.16 1.40
C ASP A 27 -5.77 8.67 1.83
N ASN A 28 -5.53 8.66 3.14
CA ASN A 28 -4.31 8.11 3.73
C ASN A 28 -4.18 6.60 3.47
N PHE A 29 -5.28 5.86 3.60
CA PHE A 29 -5.30 4.43 3.29
C PHE A 29 -4.95 4.16 1.82
N TYR A 30 -5.56 4.88 0.88
CA TYR A 30 -5.29 4.73 -0.55
C TYR A 30 -3.85 5.12 -0.89
N ALA A 31 -3.31 6.17 -0.29
CA ALA A 31 -1.91 6.56 -0.47
C ALA A 31 -0.95 5.45 -0.01
N LYS A 32 -1.14 4.91 1.20
CA LYS A 32 -0.35 3.79 1.73
C LYS A 32 -0.52 2.53 0.88
N ARG A 33 -1.76 2.21 0.46
CA ARG A 33 -2.07 1.03 -0.34
C ARG A 33 -1.43 1.10 -1.73
N LYS A 34 -1.36 2.29 -2.33
CA LYS A 34 -0.67 2.52 -3.59
C LYS A 34 0.83 2.26 -3.46
N ALA A 35 1.47 2.80 -2.41
CA ALA A 35 2.88 2.55 -2.14
C ALA A 35 3.17 1.05 -1.93
N TRP A 36 2.33 0.37 -1.14
CA TRP A 36 2.42 -1.08 -0.93
C TRP A 36 2.35 -1.86 -2.26
N ARG A 37 1.37 -1.54 -3.11
CA ARG A 37 1.19 -2.21 -4.40
C ARG A 37 2.40 -2.03 -5.32
N LEU A 38 2.96 -0.83 -5.38
CA LEU A 38 4.16 -0.55 -6.18
C LEU A 38 5.36 -1.38 -5.70
N GLN A 39 5.54 -1.48 -4.39
CA GLN A 39 6.61 -2.29 -3.82
C GLN A 39 6.42 -3.79 -4.13
N GLN A 40 5.20 -4.32 -4.02
CA GLN A 40 4.91 -5.72 -4.36
C GLN A 40 5.22 -6.03 -5.83
N VAL A 41 4.88 -5.12 -6.74
CA VAL A 41 5.22 -5.26 -8.17
C VAL A 41 6.74 -5.28 -8.35
N ALA A 42 7.45 -4.31 -7.77
CA ALA A 42 8.92 -4.25 -7.87
C ALA A 42 9.62 -5.48 -7.27
N LEU A 43 9.10 -6.03 -6.18
CA LEU A 43 9.63 -7.27 -5.58
C LEU A 43 9.37 -8.48 -6.46
N LYS A 44 8.19 -8.56 -7.09
CA LYS A 44 7.86 -9.64 -8.02
C LYS A 44 8.73 -9.57 -9.27
N GLU A 45 8.94 -8.37 -9.82
CA GLU A 45 9.86 -8.16 -10.96
C GLU A 45 11.29 -8.57 -10.60
N LYS A 46 11.79 -8.18 -9.42
CA LYS A 46 13.11 -8.59 -8.93
C LYS A 46 13.21 -10.11 -8.75
N GLN A 47 12.22 -10.75 -8.15
CA GLN A 47 12.21 -12.22 -7.99
C GLN A 47 12.22 -12.95 -9.34
N VAL A 48 11.46 -12.46 -10.32
CA VAL A 48 11.46 -13.04 -11.68
C VAL A 48 12.85 -12.90 -12.32
N GLN A 49 13.45 -11.71 -12.28
CA GLN A 49 14.79 -11.47 -12.85
C GLN A 49 15.89 -12.30 -12.18
N GLU A 50 15.83 -12.46 -10.86
CA GLU A 50 16.80 -13.25 -10.09
C GLU A 50 16.64 -14.75 -10.34
N SER A 51 15.40 -15.22 -10.58
CA SER A 51 15.14 -16.62 -10.94
C SER A 51 15.53 -17.02 -12.36
N GLU A 52 15.56 -16.07 -13.31
CA GLU A 52 15.99 -16.33 -14.70
C GLU A 52 17.52 -16.25 -14.89
N SER A 53 18.27 -15.84 -13.86
CA SER A 53 19.72 -15.63 -13.95
C SER A 53 20.56 -16.74 -13.30
N ASN A 54 19.97 -17.87 -12.90
CA ASN A 54 20.66 -19.00 -12.25
C ASN A 54 20.44 -20.33 -12.97
#